data_AF-X5ZSM4-F1
#
_entry.id   AF-X5ZSM4-F1
#
_cell.length_a   1.000
_cell.length_b   1.000
_cell.length_c   1.000
_cell.angle_alpha   90.00
_cell.angle_beta   90.00
_cell.angle_gamma   90.00
#
_symmetry.space_group_name_H-M   'P 1'
#
loop_
_entity.id
_entity.type
_entity.pdbx_description
1 polymer ?
#
loop_
_entity_poly.entity_id
_entity_poly.type
_entity_poly.pdbx_seq_one_letter_code
_entity_poly.pdbx_strand_id
1 'polypeptide(L)'
;MVVILRHSDLLAVWEDFVASIGHALLIRYGLGVQPSAERQQEWARLTRQYIRDGQTADRAGENAAKYLFSDFHTRVYASEADTIEMLLREAGK
;
A
#
# COMPACT_ATOMS: atom_id res chain seq x y z
N MET A 1 7.07 -18.85 30.86
CA MET A 1 6.06 -19.26 29.86
C MET A 1 6.72 -19.17 28.49
N VAL A 2 7.15 -20.29 27.91
CA VAL A 2 7.77 -20.29 26.57
C VAL A 2 6.63 -20.42 25.56
N VAL A 3 6.33 -19.34 24.84
CA VAL A 3 5.37 -19.36 23.74
C VAL A 3 6.08 -19.99 22.55
N ILE A 4 5.80 -21.26 22.27
CA ILE A 4 6.25 -21.94 21.05
C ILE A 4 5.27 -21.53 19.95
N LEU A 5 5.63 -20.51 19.16
CA LEU A 5 4.90 -20.14 17.95
C LEU A 5 4.95 -21.30 16.96
N ARG A 6 3.79 -21.88 16.61
CA ARG A 6 3.72 -22.90 15.57
C ARG A 6 3.87 -22.23 14.22
N HIS A 7 4.49 -22.92 13.28
CA HIS A 7 4.71 -22.42 11.91
C HIS A 7 3.42 -21.95 11.21
N SER A 8 2.26 -22.48 11.61
CA SER A 8 0.93 -22.06 11.13
C SER A 8 0.52 -20.65 11.59
N ASP A 9 0.92 -20.24 12.80
CA ASP A 9 0.60 -18.91 13.35
C ASP A 9 1.42 -17.81 12.66
N LEU A 10 2.65 -18.14 12.26
CA LEU A 10 3.51 -17.23 11.49
C LEU A 10 2.97 -16.96 10.09
N LEU A 11 2.32 -17.94 9.46
CA LEU A 11 1.71 -17.78 8.15
C LEU A 11 0.49 -16.88 8.22
N ALA A 12 -0.40 -17.08 9.19
CA ALA A 12 -1.61 -16.26 9.36
C ALA A 12 -1.29 -14.79 9.65
N VAL A 13 -0.34 -14.51 10.55
CA VAL A 13 0.11 -13.14 10.87
C VAL A 13 0.73 -12.46 9.64
N TRP A 14 1.43 -13.25 8.80
CA TRP A 14 2.06 -12.73 7.60
C TRP A 14 1.05 -12.50 6.48
N GLU A 15 0.03 -13.35 6.34
CA GLU A 15 -1.09 -13.14 5.42
C GLU A 15 -1.90 -11.90 5.78
N ASP A 16 -2.22 -11.68 7.07
CA ASP A 16 -2.91 -10.47 7.53
C ASP A 16 -2.08 -9.20 7.29
N PHE A 17 -0.76 -9.28 7.50
CA PHE A 17 0.16 -8.17 7.24
C PHE A 17 0.26 -7.83 5.74
N VAL A 18 0.32 -8.85 4.86
CA VAL A 18 0.32 -8.69 3.40
C VAL A 18 -1.05 -8.17 2.91
N ALA A 19 -2.15 -8.65 3.48
CA ALA A 19 -3.48 -8.11 3.16
C ALA A 19 -3.59 -6.63 3.55
N SER A 20 -3.10 -6.27 4.75
CA SER A 20 -3.05 -4.90 5.25
C SER A 20 -2.18 -3.98 4.39
N ILE A 21 -0.99 -4.44 3.96
CA ILE A 21 -0.13 -3.69 3.04
C ILE A 21 -0.79 -3.52 1.67
N GLY A 22 -1.35 -4.58 1.09
CA GLY A 22 -1.99 -4.50 -0.22
C GLY A 22 -3.12 -3.48 -0.25
N HIS A 23 -3.97 -3.48 0.79
CA HIS A 23 -5.05 -2.52 0.92
C HIS A 23 -4.53 -1.08 1.13
N ALA A 24 -3.51 -0.92 1.99
CA ALA A 24 -2.87 0.38 2.22
C ALA A 24 -2.24 0.95 0.93
N LEU A 25 -1.58 0.10 0.12
CA LEU A 25 -1.00 0.50 -1.18
C LEU A 25 -2.09 0.90 -2.17
N LEU A 26 -3.20 0.16 -2.21
CA LEU A 26 -4.34 0.47 -3.08
C LEU A 26 -4.91 1.85 -2.77
N ILE A 27 -5.17 2.15 -1.50
CA ILE A 27 -5.67 3.46 -1.07
C ILE A 27 -4.63 4.54 -1.35
N ARG A 28 -3.41 4.36 -0.83
CA ARG A 28 -2.36 5.39 -0.85
C ARG A 28 -1.93 5.78 -2.25
N TYR A 29 -1.91 4.83 -3.19
CA TYR A 29 -1.44 5.06 -4.56
C TYR A 29 -2.55 5.02 -5.61
N GLY A 30 -3.81 4.92 -5.19
CA GLY A 30 -4.93 5.01 -6.11
C GLY A 30 -4.99 3.88 -7.13
N LEU A 31 -4.69 2.65 -6.71
CA LEU A 31 -4.57 1.49 -7.61
C LEU A 31 -5.96 0.92 -7.93
N GLY A 32 -6.18 0.54 -9.19
CA GLY A 32 -7.43 -0.07 -9.63
C GLY A 32 -7.67 -1.47 -9.06
N VAL A 33 -6.59 -2.18 -8.73
CA VAL A 33 -6.61 -3.55 -8.20
C VAL A 33 -5.65 -3.66 -7.02
N GLN A 34 -6.03 -4.45 -6.00
CA GLN A 34 -5.16 -4.72 -4.87
C GLN A 34 -3.90 -5.46 -5.34
N PRO A 35 -2.69 -4.97 -5.03
CA PRO A 35 -1.44 -5.63 -5.42
C PRO A 35 -1.34 -7.05 -4.87
N SER A 36 -0.92 -8.00 -5.72
CA SER A 36 -0.58 -9.36 -5.29
C SER A 36 0.59 -9.35 -4.30
N ALA A 37 0.73 -10.40 -3.48
CA ALA A 37 1.83 -10.51 -2.51
C ALA A 37 3.22 -10.32 -3.14
N GLU A 38 3.44 -10.86 -4.34
CA GLU A 38 4.68 -10.69 -5.10
C GLU A 38 4.95 -9.22 -5.45
N ARG A 39 3.91 -8.50 -5.91
CA ARG A 39 4.00 -7.07 -6.22
C ARG A 39 4.23 -6.24 -4.97
N GLN A 40 3.62 -6.59 -3.84
CA GLN A 40 3.88 -5.90 -2.56
C GLN A 40 5.33 -6.06 -2.10
N GLN A 41 5.88 -7.28 -2.22
CA GLN A 41 7.28 -7.55 -1.89
C GLN A 41 8.23 -6.80 -2.81
N GLU A 42 7.93 -6.76 -4.10
CA GLU A 42 8.74 -6.03 -5.08
C GLU A 42 8.70 -4.52 -4.84
N TRP A 43 7.54 -3.96 -4.50
CA TRP A 43 7.41 -2.58 -4.06
C TRP A 43 8.27 -2.30 -2.82
N ALA A 44 8.24 -3.18 -1.81
CA ALA A 44 9.05 -3.03 -0.61
C ALA A 44 10.55 -3.12 -0.92
N ARG A 45 10.95 -4.02 -1.82
CA ARG A 45 12.34 -4.17 -2.28
C ARG A 45 12.84 -2.90 -2.96
N LEU A 46 12.08 -2.37 -3.91
CA LEU A 46 12.41 -1.13 -4.64
C LEU A 46 12.43 0.09 -3.72
N THR A 47 11.44 0.21 -2.82
CA THR A 47 11.38 1.30 -1.84
C THR A 47 12.62 1.32 -0.94
N ARG A 48 13.05 0.16 -0.42
CA ARG A 48 14.29 0.05 0.37
C ARG A 48 15.53 0.41 -0.45
N GLN A 49 15.56 0.04 -1.73
CA GLN A 49 16.66 0.42 -2.62
C GLN A 49 16.73 1.95 -2.77
N TYR A 50 15.61 2.62 -3.09
CA TYR A 50 15.58 4.07 -3.24
C TYR A 50 15.90 4.83 -1.94
N ILE A 51 15.53 4.30 -0.79
CA ILE A 51 15.94 4.86 0.51
C ILE A 51 17.46 4.78 0.68
N ARG A 52 18.07 3.65 0.34
CA ARG A 52 19.55 3.51 0.37
C ARG A 52 20.24 4.44 -0.63
N ASP A 53 19.57 4.73 -1.75
CA ASP A 53 20.04 5.69 -2.76
C ASP A 53 19.85 7.16 -2.32
N GLY A 54 19.38 7.40 -1.09
CA GLY A 54 19.29 8.73 -0.48
C GLY A 54 17.92 9.40 -0.60
N GLN A 55 16.89 8.71 -1.10
CA GLN A 55 15.54 9.25 -1.15
C GLN A 55 14.84 9.17 0.21
N THR A 56 13.91 10.09 0.47
CA THR A 56 12.99 9.98 1.60
C THR A 56 12.03 8.81 1.41
N ALA A 57 11.57 8.20 2.50
CA ALA A 57 10.69 7.03 2.46
C ALA A 57 9.43 7.26 1.61
N ASP A 58 8.82 8.45 1.70
CA ASP A 58 7.63 8.79 0.91
C ASP A 58 7.93 8.84 -0.58
N ARG A 59 9.02 9.52 -0.98
CA ARG A 59 9.43 9.65 -2.38
C ARG A 59 9.88 8.31 -2.96
N ALA A 60 10.59 7.52 -2.16
CA ALA A 60 11.00 6.15 -2.51
C ALA A 60 9.77 5.25 -2.76
N GLY A 61 8.80 5.27 -1.85
CA GLY A 61 7.57 4.49 -1.98
C GLY A 61 6.74 4.92 -3.20
N GLU A 62 6.63 6.22 -3.43
CA GLU A 62 5.93 6.77 -4.60
C GLU A 62 6.61 6.39 -5.92
N ASN A 63 7.94 6.49 -6.00
CA ASN A 63 8.69 6.10 -7.20
C ASN A 63 8.61 4.59 -7.45
N ALA A 64 8.69 3.77 -6.40
CA ALA A 64 8.49 2.33 -6.51
C ALA A 64 7.08 1.99 -7.02
N ALA A 65 6.05 2.67 -6.50
CA ALA A 65 4.69 2.47 -6.93
C ALA A 65 4.46 2.90 -8.40
N LYS A 66 4.98 4.06 -8.81
CA LYS A 66 4.95 4.53 -10.21
C LYS A 66 5.62 3.57 -11.19
N TYR A 67 6.72 2.97 -10.76
CA TYR A 67 7.46 2.01 -11.58
C TYR A 67 6.73 0.67 -11.68
N LEU A 68 6.13 0.20 -10.58
CA LEU A 68 5.61 -1.15 -10.48
C LEU A 68 4.15 -1.29 -10.93
N PHE A 69 3.33 -0.26 -10.69
CA PHE A 69 1.89 -0.30 -10.94
C PHE A 69 1.54 0.57 -12.15
N SER A 70 1.07 -0.05 -13.23
CA SER A 70 0.66 0.67 -14.44
C SER A 70 -0.62 1.48 -14.25
N ASP A 71 -1.38 1.17 -13.21
CA ASP A 71 -2.63 1.81 -12.79
C ASP A 71 -2.43 2.80 -11.61
N PHE A 72 -1.20 3.27 -11.41
CA PHE A 72 -0.87 4.28 -10.42
C PHE A 72 -1.72 5.55 -10.58
N HIS A 73 -2.38 5.98 -9.50
CA HIS A 73 -3.29 7.15 -9.45
C HIS A 73 -4.46 7.10 -10.46
N THR A 74 -4.88 5.91 -10.89
CA THR A 74 -6.08 5.78 -11.74
C THR A 74 -7.37 5.98 -10.95
N ARG A 75 -7.32 5.85 -9.63
CA ARG A 75 -8.47 6.04 -8.73
C ARG A 75 -8.11 6.96 -7.58
N VAL A 76 -9.09 7.73 -7.13
CA VAL A 76 -9.01 8.44 -5.86
C VAL A 76 -9.88 7.68 -4.89
N TYR A 77 -9.26 7.01 -3.93
CA TYR A 77 -9.98 6.42 -2.81
C TYR A 77 -10.16 7.51 -1.78
N ALA A 78 -11.40 7.94 -1.59
CA ALA A 78 -11.82 8.71 -0.42
C ALA A 78 -11.37 7.93 0.82
N SER A 79 -10.47 8.52 1.61
CA SER A 79 -10.15 7.96 2.92
C SER A 79 -11.43 8.01 3.77
N GLU A 80 -11.56 7.21 4.84
CA GLU A 80 -12.73 7.32 5.75
C GLU A 80 -12.94 8.75 6.31
N ALA A 81 -11.96 9.65 6.13
CA ALA A 81 -12.03 11.08 6.44
C ALA A 81 -12.70 11.97 5.38
N ASP A 82 -12.88 11.48 4.14
CA ASP A 82 -13.58 12.19 3.06
C ASP A 82 -15.08 11.88 3.16
N THR A 83 -15.78 12.59 4.03
CA THR A 83 -17.23 12.43 4.18
C THR A 83 -17.94 12.79 2.88
N ILE A 84 -19.12 12.18 2.65
CA ILE A 84 -20.00 12.50 1.51
C ILE A 84 -20.24 14.02 1.38
N GLU A 85 -20.26 14.73 2.51
CA GLU A 85 -20.38 16.20 2.55
C GLU A 85 -19.23 16.95 1.88
N MET A 86 -18.00 16.42 1.96
CA MET A 86 -16.83 17.00 1.28
C MET A 86 -16.91 16.75 -0.24
N LEU A 87 -17.28 15.53 -0.64
CA LEU A 87 -17.48 15.17 -2.05
C LEU A 87 -18.60 15.99 -2.72
N LEU A 88 -19.72 16.20 -2.02
CA LEU A 88 -20.82 17.05 -2.51
C LEU A 88 -20.42 18.52 -2.66
N ARG A 89 -19.53 19.02 -1.80
CA ARG A 89 -19.03 20.40 -1.88
C ARG A 89 -18.13 20.63 -3.10
N GLU A 90 -17.36 19.63 -3.52
CA GLU A 90 -16.52 19.72 -4.70
C GLU A 90 -17.30 19.52 -6.01
N ALA A 91 -18.29 18.62 -6.02
CA ALA A 91 -19.14 18.35 -7.20
C ALA A 91 -20.13 19.49 -7.54
N GLY A 92 -20.38 20.41 -6.61
CA GLY A 92 -21.27 21.55 -6.79
C GLY A 92 -20.60 22.83 -7.33
N LYS A 93 -19.36 22.75 -7.83
CA LYS A 93 -18.65 23.88 -8.47
C LYS A 93 -18.81 23.89 -9.98
#